data_AF-H3NQ02-F1
#
_entry.id   AF-H3NQ02-F1
#
_cell.length_a   1.000
_cell.length_b   1.000
_cell.length_c   1.000
_cell.angle_alpha   90.00
_cell.angle_beta   90.00
_cell.angle_gamma   90.00
#
_symmetry.space_group_name_H-M   'P 1'
#
loop_
_entity.id
_entity.type
_entity.pdbx_description
1 polymer ?
#
loop_
_entity_poly.entity_id
_entity_poly.type
_entity_poly.pdbx_seq_one_letter_code
_entity_poly.pdbx_strand_id
1 'polypeptide(L)'
;MEIIYYLLIFAFSAAIIYNISKYVDLLYKAYITKANITAMIITVGIISVIIVQNNFNLSYIIFGVLIILYTISGMIVKGFNRTGITTTGTFTFLAKYIKWKDVKAMDITYLKDGYVDLTITDNNRAFNHRYKEELDVVLLKIKKELKL
;
A
#
# COMPACT_ATOMS: atom_id res chain seq x y z
N MET A 1 18.97 11.41 -22.82
CA MET A 1 18.84 11.18 -21.36
C MET A 1 17.54 11.76 -20.80
N GLU A 2 17.12 12.95 -21.23
CA GLU A 2 15.89 13.62 -20.75
C GLU A 2 14.58 12.86 -21.06
N ILE A 3 14.49 12.15 -22.19
CA ILE A 3 13.29 11.38 -22.56
C ILE A 3 12.95 10.29 -21.52
N ILE A 4 13.97 9.56 -21.03
CA ILE A 4 13.78 8.53 -20.00
C ILE A 4 13.26 9.15 -18.71
N TYR A 5 13.75 10.34 -18.37
CA TYR A 5 13.34 11.06 -17.19
C TYR A 5 11.87 11.52 -17.26
N TYR A 6 11.42 12.07 -18.39
CA TYR A 6 10.01 12.41 -18.59
C TYR A 6 9.09 11.18 -18.57
N LEU A 7 9.54 10.05 -19.14
CA LEU A 7 8.81 8.78 -19.08
C LEU A 7 8.66 8.29 -17.63
N LEU A 8 9.71 8.42 -16.81
CA LEU A 8 9.65 8.06 -15.40
C LEU A 8 8.70 8.97 -14.63
N ILE A 9 8.76 10.30 -14.83
CA ILE A 9 7.78 11.24 -14.25
C ILE A 9 6.36 10.81 -14.57
N PHE A 10 6.09 10.54 -15.85
CA PHE A 10 4.76 10.15 -16.30
C PHE A 10 4.32 8.82 -15.67
N ALA A 11 5.21 7.83 -15.64
CA ALA A 11 4.93 6.53 -15.05
C ALA A 11 4.61 6.62 -13.55
N PHE A 12 5.42 7.35 -12.76
CA PHE A 12 5.15 7.55 -11.33
C PHE A 12 3.87 8.34 -11.10
N SER A 13 3.63 9.39 -11.88
CA SER A 13 2.40 10.20 -11.78
C SER A 13 1.15 9.35 -12.06
N ALA A 14 1.17 8.56 -13.14
CA ALA A 14 0.09 7.65 -13.48
C ALA A 14 -0.12 6.57 -12.39
N ALA A 15 0.95 6.03 -11.83
CA ALA A 15 0.88 5.05 -10.75
C ALA A 15 0.33 5.63 -9.44
N ILE A 16 0.67 6.89 -9.11
CA ILE A 16 0.09 7.63 -7.98
C ILE A 16 -1.42 7.81 -8.19
N ILE A 17 -1.83 8.30 -9.37
CA ILE A 17 -3.26 8.50 -9.69
C ILE A 17 -4.01 7.18 -9.60
N TYR A 18 -3.44 6.10 -10.14
CA TYR A 18 -4.02 4.76 -10.06
C TYR A 18 -4.20 4.31 -8.61
N ASN A 19 -3.17 4.45 -7.75
CA ASN A 19 -3.28 4.12 -6.33
C ASN A 19 -4.35 4.97 -5.63
N ILE A 20 -4.37 6.28 -5.87
CA ILE A 20 -5.37 7.19 -5.26
C ILE A 20 -6.79 6.82 -5.71
N SER A 21 -6.99 6.49 -6.98
CA SER A 21 -8.31 6.07 -7.48
C SER A 21 -8.83 4.85 -6.71
N LYS A 22 -7.94 3.87 -6.45
CA LYS A 22 -8.28 2.68 -5.66
C LYS A 22 -8.48 2.97 -4.18
N TYR A 23 -7.83 3.99 -3.65
CA TYR A 23 -8.00 4.42 -2.27
C TYR A 23 -9.39 5.02 -2.03
N VAL A 24 -9.94 5.75 -3.01
CA VAL A 24 -11.28 6.33 -2.93
C VAL A 24 -12.36 5.23 -2.90
N ASP A 25 -12.13 4.09 -3.56
CA ASP A 25 -13.06 2.95 -3.58
C ASP A 25 -13.09 2.11 -2.28
N LEU A 26 -12.26 2.45 -1.28
CA LEU A 26 -12.15 1.71 -0.03
C LEU A 26 -13.22 2.14 0.98
N LEU A 27 -13.94 1.17 1.52
CA LEU A 27 -14.87 1.39 2.63
C LEU A 27 -14.13 1.35 3.97
N TYR A 28 -13.20 0.41 4.12
CA TYR A 28 -12.44 0.19 5.35
C TYR A 28 -10.95 0.26 5.04
N LYS A 29 -10.30 1.32 5.55
CA LYS A 29 -8.89 1.60 5.29
C LYS A 29 -8.01 0.89 6.32
N ALA A 30 -6.91 0.31 5.86
CA ALA A 30 -5.94 -0.30 6.75
C ALA A 30 -5.12 0.80 7.45
N TYR A 31 -4.69 0.52 8.67
CA TYR A 31 -3.82 1.39 9.43
C TYR A 31 -2.39 1.33 8.90
N ILE A 32 -1.76 2.50 8.85
CA ILE A 32 -0.34 2.63 8.57
C ILE A 32 0.42 2.11 9.79
N THR A 33 1.24 1.08 9.59
CA THR A 33 2.03 0.48 10.67
C THR A 33 3.33 1.24 10.91
N LYS A 34 3.97 1.01 12.06
CA LYS A 34 5.31 1.54 12.35
C LYS A 34 6.32 1.16 11.26
N ALA A 35 6.24 -0.06 10.71
CA ALA A 35 7.10 -0.51 9.61
C ALA A 35 6.93 0.34 8.34
N ASN A 36 5.70 0.78 8.04
CA ASN A 36 5.45 1.69 6.92
C ASN A 36 6.11 3.06 7.15
N ILE A 37 5.99 3.60 8.37
CA ILE A 37 6.61 4.88 8.73
C ILE A 37 8.14 4.78 8.64
N THR A 38 8.74 3.71 9.18
CA THR A 38 10.18 3.47 9.10
C THR A 38 10.65 3.38 7.65
N ALA A 39 9.92 2.64 6.79
CA ALA A 39 10.23 2.54 5.37
C ALA A 39 10.15 3.92 4.67
N MET A 40 9.18 4.76 5.03
CA MET A 40 9.06 6.12 4.51
C MET A 40 10.26 6.99 4.91
N ILE A 41 10.67 6.95 6.17
CA ILE A 41 11.84 7.69 6.67
C ILE A 41 13.12 7.25 5.92
N ILE A 42 13.33 5.95 5.76
CA ILE A 42 14.48 5.42 5.00
C ILE A 42 14.45 5.90 3.55
N THR A 43 13.29 5.85 2.90
CA THR A 43 13.11 6.30 1.51
C THR A 43 13.45 7.79 1.36
N VAL A 44 12.96 8.63 2.26
CA VAL A 44 13.27 10.07 2.29
C VAL A 44 14.76 10.31 2.50
N GLY A 45 15.41 9.55 3.38
CA GLY A 45 16.85 9.62 3.63
C GLY A 45 17.66 9.31 2.37
N ILE A 46 17.36 8.21 1.68
CA ILE A 46 18.04 7.80 0.45
C ILE A 46 17.86 8.87 -0.65
N ILE A 47 16.64 9.37 -0.85
CA ILE A 47 16.34 10.39 -1.85
C ILE A 47 17.12 11.68 -1.56
N SER A 48 17.16 12.10 -0.30
CA SER A 48 17.92 13.29 0.12
C SER A 48 19.40 13.17 -0.23
N VAL A 49 20.03 12.01 0.03
CA VAL A 49 21.43 11.76 -0.33
C VAL A 49 21.64 11.86 -1.85
N ILE A 50 20.75 11.27 -2.65
CA ILE A 50 20.82 11.34 -4.13
C ILE A 50 20.73 12.79 -4.61
N ILE A 51 19.81 13.59 -4.05
CA ILE A 51 19.63 15.00 -4.43
C ILE A 51 20.91 15.81 -4.11
N VAL A 52 21.49 15.62 -2.93
CA VAL A 52 22.71 16.32 -2.51
C VAL A 52 23.89 15.96 -3.42
N GLN A 53 24.07 14.68 -3.76
CA GLN A 53 25.13 14.22 -4.67
C GLN A 53 24.98 14.80 -6.09
N ASN A 54 23.75 15.15 -6.50
CA ASN A 54 23.46 15.75 -7.79
C ASN A 54 23.33 17.28 -7.72
N ASN A 55 23.96 17.92 -6.73
CA ASN A 55 24.02 19.38 -6.56
C ASN A 55 22.64 20.06 -6.60
N PHE A 56 21.63 19.45 -5.99
CA PHE A 56 20.27 20.00 -5.93
C PHE A 56 19.65 20.26 -7.33
N ASN A 57 20.03 19.47 -8.33
CA ASN A 57 19.41 19.56 -9.65
C ASN A 57 17.89 19.36 -9.55
N LEU A 58 17.14 20.31 -10.15
CA LEU A 58 15.68 20.39 -10.05
C LEU A 58 14.96 19.11 -10.49
N SER A 59 15.49 18.42 -11.50
CA SER A 59 14.93 17.14 -11.96
C SER A 59 15.00 16.08 -10.86
N TYR A 60 16.15 15.91 -10.21
CA TYR A 60 16.25 14.92 -9.13
C TYR A 60 15.35 15.26 -7.95
N ILE A 61 15.10 16.54 -7.69
CA ILE A 61 14.14 16.99 -6.68
C ILE A 61 12.72 16.58 -7.07
N ILE A 62 12.26 16.90 -8.29
CA ILE A 62 10.93 16.54 -8.78
C ILE A 62 10.72 15.02 -8.72
N PHE A 63 11.70 14.26 -9.20
CA PHE A 63 11.63 12.80 -9.18
C PHE A 63 11.62 12.24 -7.76
N GLY A 64 12.41 12.80 -6.84
CA GLY A 64 12.38 12.46 -5.42
C GLY A 64 11.02 12.70 -4.79
N VAL A 65 10.39 13.84 -5.06
CA VAL A 65 9.02 14.14 -4.61
C VAL A 65 8.03 13.11 -5.16
N LEU A 66 8.12 12.75 -6.44
CA LEU A 66 7.26 11.73 -7.03
C LEU A 66 7.44 10.35 -6.38
N ILE A 67 8.66 9.93 -6.07
CA ILE A 67 8.89 8.65 -5.36
C ILE A 67 8.28 8.69 -3.96
N ILE A 68 8.40 9.81 -3.23
CA ILE A 68 7.80 9.97 -1.91
C ILE A 68 6.27 9.87 -2.02
N LEU A 69 5.66 10.62 -2.94
CA LEU A 69 4.21 10.57 -3.16
C LEU A 69 3.75 9.19 -3.59
N TYR A 70 4.51 8.50 -4.44
CA TYR A 70 4.23 7.13 -4.83
C TYR A 70 4.25 6.18 -3.64
N THR A 71 5.28 6.28 -2.80
CA THR A 71 5.42 5.49 -1.59
C THR A 71 4.25 5.70 -0.64
N ILE A 72 3.87 6.97 -0.38
CA ILE A 72 2.70 7.32 0.44
C ILE A 72 1.43 6.72 -0.18
N SER A 73 1.23 6.89 -1.50
CA SER A 73 0.04 6.38 -2.19
C SER A 73 -0.09 4.86 -2.05
N GLY A 74 1.02 4.12 -2.12
CA GLY A 74 1.04 2.67 -1.93
C GLY A 74 0.82 2.24 -0.47
N MET A 75 1.19 3.08 0.50
CA MET A 75 0.90 2.79 1.91
C MET A 75 -0.58 2.98 2.24
N ILE A 76 -1.19 4.07 1.75
CA ILE A 76 -2.58 4.42 2.09
C ILE A 76 -3.61 3.59 1.34
N VAL A 77 -3.30 3.10 0.14
CA VAL A 77 -4.24 2.36 -0.73
C VAL A 77 -4.61 0.97 -0.21
N LYS A 78 -4.09 0.56 0.95
CA LYS A 78 -4.44 -0.70 1.58
C LYS A 78 -5.76 -0.60 2.32
N GLY A 79 -6.66 -1.53 2.05
CA GLY A 79 -7.98 -1.56 2.67
C GLY A 79 -8.91 -2.50 1.94
N PHE A 80 -10.16 -2.60 2.38
CA PHE A 80 -11.15 -3.44 1.72
C PHE A 80 -12.48 -2.74 1.52
N ASN A 81 -13.28 -3.33 0.65
CA ASN A 81 -14.67 -2.95 0.41
C ASN A 81 -15.54 -4.22 0.32
N ARG A 82 -16.80 -4.06 -0.08
CA ARG A 82 -17.76 -5.18 -0.15
C ARG A 82 -17.36 -6.26 -1.14
N THR A 83 -16.60 -5.91 -2.18
CA THR A 83 -16.32 -6.80 -3.32
C THR A 83 -14.93 -7.45 -3.23
N GLY A 84 -14.01 -6.87 -2.47
CA GLY A 84 -12.67 -7.40 -2.31
C GLY A 84 -11.77 -6.57 -1.40
N ILE A 85 -10.48 -6.88 -1.47
CA ILE A 85 -9.42 -6.21 -0.74
C ILE A 85 -8.40 -5.62 -1.70
N THR A 86 -7.98 -4.38 -1.44
CA THR A 86 -6.87 -3.73 -2.14
C THR A 86 -5.63 -3.81 -1.26
N THR A 87 -4.60 -4.46 -1.77
CA THR A 87 -3.28 -4.55 -1.14
C THR A 87 -2.21 -3.94 -2.05
N THR A 88 -0.94 -4.02 -1.68
CA THR A 88 0.17 -3.65 -2.58
C THR A 88 1.15 -4.78 -2.73
N GLY A 89 1.78 -4.88 -3.90
CA GLY A 89 2.92 -5.76 -4.08
C GLY A 89 4.07 -5.41 -3.12
N THR A 90 4.84 -6.43 -2.70
CA THR A 90 5.97 -6.28 -1.77
C THR A 90 7.03 -5.30 -2.28
N PHE A 91 7.29 -5.30 -3.58
CA PHE A 91 8.35 -4.49 -4.19
C PHE A 91 7.83 -3.27 -4.94
N THR A 92 6.67 -3.40 -5.60
CA THR A 92 6.21 -2.34 -6.49
C THR A 92 5.44 -1.26 -5.78
N PHE A 93 4.84 -1.48 -4.59
CA PHE A 93 3.91 -0.51 -3.97
C PHE A 93 2.70 -0.11 -4.85
N LEU A 94 2.48 -0.83 -5.95
CA LEU A 94 1.32 -0.63 -6.82
C LEU A 94 0.11 -1.37 -6.23
N ALA A 95 -1.04 -0.70 -6.25
CA ALA A 95 -2.30 -1.26 -5.77
C ALA A 95 -2.69 -2.51 -6.56
N LYS A 96 -2.90 -3.61 -5.84
CA LYS A 96 -3.44 -4.86 -6.36
C LYS A 96 -4.79 -5.08 -5.70
N TYR A 97 -5.82 -5.18 -6.52
CA TYR A 97 -7.16 -5.53 -6.06
C TYR A 97 -7.37 -7.04 -6.18
N ILE A 98 -7.83 -7.67 -5.10
CA ILE A 98 -8.12 -9.10 -4.99
C ILE A 98 -9.59 -9.24 -4.62
N LYS A 99 -10.39 -9.93 -5.43
CA LYS A 99 -11.80 -10.18 -5.10
C LYS A 99 -11.87 -11.18 -3.96
N TRP A 100 -12.88 -11.06 -3.10
CA TRP A 100 -13.03 -11.97 -1.96
C TRP A 100 -13.08 -13.44 -2.38
N LYS A 101 -13.74 -13.75 -3.49
CA LYS A 101 -13.82 -15.10 -4.07
C LYS A 101 -12.47 -15.71 -4.48
N ASP A 102 -11.44 -14.88 -4.68
CA ASP A 102 -10.11 -15.31 -5.11
C ASP A 102 -9.16 -15.48 -3.89
N VAL A 103 -9.61 -15.14 -2.68
CA VAL A 103 -8.85 -15.33 -1.43
C VAL A 103 -8.86 -16.81 -1.04
N LYS A 104 -7.67 -17.38 -0.81
CA LYS A 104 -7.50 -18.80 -0.46
C LYS A 104 -7.43 -19.06 1.04
N ALA A 105 -6.93 -18.10 1.81
CA ALA A 105 -6.86 -18.20 3.26
C ALA A 105 -6.93 -16.81 3.89
N MET A 106 -7.53 -16.75 5.08
CA MET A 106 -7.69 -15.54 5.86
C MET A 106 -7.47 -15.84 7.35
N ASP A 107 -6.45 -15.21 7.92
CA ASP A 107 -6.13 -15.32 9.35
C ASP A 107 -6.26 -13.96 10.03
N ILE A 108 -6.83 -13.96 11.23
CA ILE A 108 -7.06 -12.78 12.05
C ILE A 108 -6.29 -12.96 13.35
N THR A 109 -5.34 -12.06 13.62
CA THR A 109 -4.52 -12.08 14.84
C THR A 109 -4.84 -10.86 15.69
N TYR A 110 -5.25 -11.09 16.93
CA TYR A 110 -5.57 -10.02 17.87
C TYR A 110 -4.29 -9.47 18.51
N LEU A 111 -4.15 -8.15 18.50
CA LEU A 111 -3.03 -7.43 19.11
C LEU A 111 -3.50 -6.78 20.42
N LYS A 112 -2.59 -6.69 21.40
CA LYS A 112 -2.87 -6.14 22.74
C LYS A 112 -3.30 -4.66 22.75
N ASP A 113 -3.08 -3.93 21.65
CA ASP A 113 -3.32 -2.48 21.55
C ASP A 113 -4.70 -2.12 20.94
N GLY A 114 -5.66 -3.06 20.90
CA GLY A 114 -6.99 -2.83 20.30
C GLY A 114 -6.98 -2.86 18.76
N TYR A 115 -6.04 -3.62 18.18
CA TYR A 115 -5.91 -3.79 16.74
C TYR A 115 -5.98 -5.28 16.37
N VAL A 116 -6.39 -5.54 15.14
CA VAL A 116 -6.33 -6.87 14.54
C VAL A 116 -5.48 -6.83 13.28
N ASP A 117 -4.58 -7.79 13.16
CA ASP A 117 -3.82 -8.03 11.93
C ASP A 117 -4.54 -9.10 11.11
N LEU A 118 -4.97 -8.70 9.91
CA LEU A 118 -5.57 -9.53 8.89
C LEU A 118 -4.47 -9.98 7.92
N THR A 119 -4.22 -11.28 7.87
CA THR A 119 -3.34 -11.92 6.90
C THR A 119 -4.18 -12.60 5.83
N ILE A 120 -3.97 -12.23 4.57
CA ILE A 120 -4.68 -12.79 3.43
C ILE A 120 -3.71 -13.48 2.51
N THR A 121 -4.02 -14.71 2.11
CA THR A 121 -3.23 -15.44 1.13
C THR A 121 -3.96 -15.55 -0.21
N ASP A 122 -3.32 -15.05 -1.27
CA ASP A 122 -3.72 -15.24 -2.67
C ASP A 122 -2.54 -15.88 -3.43
N ASN A 123 -2.79 -17.01 -4.09
CA ASN A 123 -1.80 -17.69 -4.96
C ASN A 123 -0.36 -17.72 -4.39
N ASN A 124 -0.23 -18.15 -3.13
CA ASN A 124 1.01 -18.28 -2.36
C ASN A 124 1.70 -16.97 -1.95
N ARG A 125 0.99 -15.83 -2.01
CA ARG A 125 1.46 -14.56 -1.45
C ARG A 125 0.58 -14.16 -0.27
N ALA A 126 1.21 -13.95 0.87
CA ALA A 126 0.56 -13.43 2.08
C ALA A 126 0.66 -11.90 2.11
N PHE A 127 -0.46 -11.25 2.45
CA PHE A 127 -0.57 -9.81 2.59
C PHE A 127 -1.13 -9.47 3.97
N ASN A 128 -0.46 -8.56 4.67
CA ASN A 128 -0.81 -8.20 6.04
C ASN A 128 -1.40 -6.79 6.07
N HIS A 129 -2.56 -6.67 6.71
CA HIS A 129 -3.31 -5.45 6.87
C HIS A 129 -3.69 -5.28 8.35
N ARG A 130 -3.56 -4.06 8.87
CA ARG A 130 -3.94 -3.76 10.26
C ARG A 130 -5.25 -2.99 10.31
N TYR A 131 -6.14 -3.40 11.20
CA TYR A 131 -7.43 -2.74 11.43
C TYR A 131 -7.67 -2.52 12.93
N LYS A 132 -8.58 -1.61 13.27
CA LYS A 132 -9.11 -1.54 14.63
C LYS A 132 -9.92 -2.80 14.94
N GLU A 133 -9.88 -3.23 16.20
CA GLU A 133 -10.59 -4.42 16.65
C GLU A 133 -12.09 -4.38 16.37
N GLU A 134 -12.74 -3.20 16.39
CA GLU A 134 -14.16 -3.00 16.02
C GLU A 134 -14.55 -3.56 14.64
N LEU A 135 -13.58 -3.73 13.74
CA LEU A 135 -13.81 -4.28 12.39
C LEU A 135 -13.73 -5.81 12.34
N ASP A 136 -13.38 -6.48 13.44
CA ASP A 136 -13.25 -7.93 13.49
C ASP A 136 -14.59 -8.64 13.17
N VAL A 137 -15.73 -8.10 13.62
CA VAL A 137 -17.06 -8.62 13.35
C VAL A 137 -17.32 -8.69 11.83
N VAL A 138 -16.89 -7.66 11.10
CA VAL A 138 -17.02 -7.59 9.64
C VAL A 138 -16.09 -8.60 8.97
N LEU A 139 -14.84 -8.69 9.43
CA LEU A 139 -13.85 -9.62 8.89
C LEU A 139 -14.25 -11.09 9.13
N LEU A 140 -14.76 -11.42 10.31
CA LEU A 140 -15.28 -12.73 10.66
C LEU A 140 -16.50 -13.10 9.83
N LYS A 141 -17.38 -12.14 9.52
CA LYS A 141 -18.50 -12.34 8.61
C LYS A 141 -18.01 -12.70 7.21
N ILE A 142 -17.04 -11.96 6.67
CA ILE A 142 -16.45 -12.24 5.36
C ILE A 142 -15.79 -13.61 5.34
N LYS A 143 -15.01 -13.97 6.38
CA LYS A 143 -14.38 -15.28 6.50
C LYS A 143 -15.40 -16.43 6.44
N LYS A 144 -16.50 -16.31 7.18
CA LYS A 144 -17.62 -17.28 7.16
C LYS A 144 -18.27 -17.40 5.78
N GLU A 145 -18.54 -16.27 5.11
CA GLU A 145 -19.13 -16.26 3.76
C GLU A 145 -18.21 -16.94 2.73
N LEU A 146 -16.90 -16.84 2.92
CA LEU A 146 -15.88 -17.48 2.08
C LEU A 146 -15.64 -18.96 2.42
N LYS A 147 -16.22 -19.48 3.51
CA LYS A 147 -15.99 -20.85 4.02
C LYS A 147 -14.51 -21.13 4.31
N LEU A 148 -13.81 -20.13 4.86
CA LEU A 148 -12.39 -20.17 5.24
C LEU A 148 -12.20 -20.22 6.77
#